data_AF-A0ABD3ZV85-F1
#
_entry.id   AF-A0ABD3ZV85-F1
#
_cell.length_a   1.000
_cell.length_b   1.000
_cell.length_c   1.000
_cell.angle_alpha   90.00
_cell.angle_beta   90.00
_cell.angle_gamma   90.00
#
_symmetry.space_group_name_H-M   'P 1'
#
loop_
_entity.id
_entity.type
_entity.pdbx_description
1 polymer ?
#
loop_
_entity_poly.entity_id
_entity_poly.type
_entity_poly.pdbx_seq_one_letter_code
_entity_poly.pdbx_strand_id
1 'polypeptide(L)'
;MIDPVQTKRHSDENLKEWKIRICSNKDIYNLNWEEIKELINKETGESKGESAYRKWFNNFIEGVEYQKEKSAESNNSLLELELKKVEIMEERKKLQAVKHEIHKNTRVKGRTELLYENVTEAIEKVGTLPPPSFYPLNKSERKRAAVLGFGDEHFGKQFKSNNNEYNEQIYLQRMNQILSETVEYIQKENLDELVVLNGADSVEGMALRVSQLTALQYGFIDQVIKYSRYKAEWLLELSKYVKIKYIHIPSANHTELRLHNTNRSEMPKEDVERIIATYIHDVLKDNERIEVPLYDEGIVDFKLLEFEIVACHGHQIKNKKNAIRDISQMKRKFYDYMYISHFHHGNMLTVGEAATHNIQVIQLPSVMGSDEYSDSLMTGAKAGANLSIYESGKGRTIQYDYILN
;
A
#
# COMPACT_ATOMS: atom_id res chain seq x y z
N MET A 1 -88.91 4.99 5.90
CA MET A 1 -88.93 5.58 4.55
C MET A 1 -87.55 5.33 3.95
N ILE A 2 -87.49 4.57 2.85
CA ILE A 2 -86.21 4.24 2.18
C ILE A 2 -85.65 5.52 1.56
N ASP A 3 -84.39 5.88 1.86
CA ASP A 3 -83.72 7.02 1.25
C ASP A 3 -83.41 6.71 -0.23
N PRO A 4 -84.10 7.34 -1.20
CA PRO A 4 -83.97 7.00 -2.62
C PRO A 4 -82.59 7.31 -3.19
N VAL A 5 -81.80 8.16 -2.50
CA VAL A 5 -80.47 8.57 -2.96
C VAL A 5 -79.44 7.47 -2.71
N GLN A 6 -79.60 6.69 -1.64
CA GLN A 6 -78.62 5.67 -1.23
C GLN A 6 -78.82 4.33 -1.95
N THR A 7 -80.05 4.01 -2.34
CA THR A 7 -80.40 2.71 -2.94
C THR A 7 -80.38 2.70 -4.47
N LYS A 8 -80.29 3.88 -5.11
CA LYS A 8 -80.22 3.99 -6.57
C LYS A 8 -78.83 3.61 -7.08
N ARG A 9 -78.79 3.04 -8.28
CA ARG A 9 -77.55 2.76 -9.00
C ARG A 9 -76.86 4.05 -9.42
N HIS A 10 -75.60 4.21 -9.04
CA HIS A 10 -74.74 5.32 -9.42
C HIS A 10 -74.19 5.12 -10.85
N SER A 11 -73.74 6.22 -11.47
CA SER A 11 -73.24 6.20 -12.86
C SER A 11 -71.88 5.51 -13.01
N ASP A 12 -71.12 5.37 -11.92
CA ASP A 12 -69.78 4.80 -11.84
C ASP A 12 -69.76 3.32 -11.45
N GLU A 13 -70.90 2.71 -11.14
CA GLU A 13 -71.00 1.28 -10.79
C GLU A 13 -71.72 0.45 -11.86
N ASN A 14 -71.16 -0.72 -12.17
CA ASN A 14 -71.85 -1.70 -13.00
C ASN A 14 -72.96 -2.42 -12.21
N LEU A 15 -73.84 -3.15 -12.91
CA LEU A 15 -75.00 -3.79 -12.26
C LEU A 15 -74.61 -4.77 -11.15
N LYS A 16 -73.47 -5.45 -11.30
CA LYS A 16 -72.98 -6.43 -10.32
C LYS A 16 -72.43 -5.72 -9.09
N GLU A 17 -71.64 -4.67 -9.27
CA GLU A 17 -71.11 -3.81 -8.20
C GLU A 17 -72.22 -3.18 -7.38
N TRP A 18 -73.24 -2.65 -8.05
CA TRP A 18 -74.43 -2.12 -7.39
C TRP A 18 -75.14 -3.19 -6.53
N LYS A 19 -75.39 -4.38 -7.09
CA LYS A 19 -76.00 -5.49 -6.35
C LYS A 19 -75.18 -5.88 -5.12
N ILE A 20 -73.85 -5.94 -5.24
CA ILE A 20 -72.94 -6.23 -4.12
C ILE A 20 -73.06 -5.12 -3.06
N ARG A 21 -73.01 -3.84 -3.44
CA ARG A 21 -73.10 -2.71 -2.51
C ARG A 21 -74.40 -2.72 -1.72
N ILE A 22 -75.54 -2.91 -2.38
CA ILE A 22 -76.85 -2.97 -1.73
C ILE A 22 -76.93 -4.15 -0.75
N CYS A 23 -76.41 -5.32 -1.13
CA CYS A 23 -76.41 -6.50 -0.25
C CYS A 23 -75.44 -6.35 0.93
N SER A 24 -74.23 -5.83 0.71
CA SER A 24 -73.21 -5.61 1.75
C SER A 24 -73.64 -4.58 2.78
N ASN A 25 -74.38 -3.55 2.36
CA ASN A 25 -74.82 -2.46 3.24
C ASN A 25 -76.27 -2.65 3.70
N LYS A 26 -76.83 -3.85 3.60
CA LYS A 26 -78.21 -4.16 4.00
C LYS A 26 -78.56 -3.58 5.37
N ASP A 27 -77.73 -3.84 6.38
CA ASP A 27 -78.01 -3.41 7.75
C ASP A 27 -77.76 -1.90 7.96
N ILE A 28 -76.81 -1.32 7.22
CA ILE A 28 -76.51 0.12 7.23
C ILE A 28 -77.64 0.92 6.59
N TYR A 29 -78.22 0.42 5.51
CA TYR A 29 -79.36 1.03 4.82
C TYR A 29 -80.71 0.66 5.47
N ASN A 30 -80.68 -0.11 6.56
CA ASN A 30 -81.84 -0.62 7.28
C ASN A 30 -82.86 -1.34 6.35
N LEU A 31 -82.34 -2.13 5.41
CA LEU A 31 -83.11 -2.89 4.43
C LEU A 31 -83.35 -4.33 4.90
N ASN A 32 -84.49 -4.89 4.50
CA ASN A 32 -84.75 -6.32 4.54
C ASN A 32 -84.57 -6.98 3.15
N TRP A 33 -84.53 -8.30 3.11
CA TRP A 33 -84.27 -9.03 1.86
C TRP A 33 -85.42 -8.95 0.84
N GLU A 34 -86.66 -8.71 1.29
CA GLU A 34 -87.80 -8.44 0.40
C GLU A 34 -87.64 -7.05 -0.26
N GLU A 35 -87.22 -6.03 0.48
CA GLU A 35 -86.95 -4.68 -0.06
C GLU A 35 -85.77 -4.71 -1.04
N ILE A 36 -84.71 -5.46 -0.75
CA ILE A 36 -83.57 -5.66 -1.67
C ILE A 36 -84.05 -6.34 -2.96
N LYS A 37 -84.89 -7.35 -2.85
CA LYS A 37 -85.49 -8.02 -3.99
C LYS A 37 -86.33 -7.06 -4.82
N GLU A 38 -87.16 -6.23 -4.20
CA GLU A 38 -87.96 -5.23 -4.92
C GLU A 38 -87.08 -4.22 -5.66
N LEU A 39 -86.03 -3.71 -5.02
CA LEU A 39 -85.07 -2.80 -5.64
C LEU A 39 -84.38 -3.44 -6.85
N ILE A 40 -83.87 -4.67 -6.69
CA ILE A 40 -83.14 -5.36 -7.76
C ILE A 40 -84.08 -5.77 -8.90
N ASN A 41 -85.26 -6.32 -8.60
CA ASN A 41 -86.25 -6.69 -9.61
C ASN A 41 -86.73 -5.47 -10.39
N LYS A 42 -86.93 -4.33 -9.72
CA LYS A 42 -87.33 -3.07 -10.37
C LYS A 42 -86.26 -2.54 -11.32
N GLU A 43 -84.99 -2.61 -10.94
CA GLU A 43 -83.88 -2.14 -11.76
C GLU A 43 -83.55 -3.09 -12.93
N THR A 44 -83.80 -4.39 -12.77
CA THR A 44 -83.40 -5.41 -13.75
C THR A 44 -84.55 -5.97 -14.60
N GLY A 45 -85.81 -5.68 -14.23
CA GLY A 45 -87.00 -6.29 -14.84
C GLY A 45 -87.18 -7.77 -14.50
N GLU A 46 -86.42 -8.31 -13.54
CA GLU A 46 -86.53 -9.71 -13.11
C GLU A 46 -87.72 -9.91 -12.14
N SER A 47 -88.20 -11.15 -12.03
CA SER A 47 -89.27 -11.55 -11.09
C SER A 47 -88.79 -12.64 -10.13
N LYS A 48 -87.58 -12.48 -9.57
CA LYS A 48 -86.98 -13.46 -8.65
C LYS A 48 -87.43 -13.23 -7.22
N GLY A 49 -87.42 -14.29 -6.40
CA GLY A 49 -87.66 -14.21 -4.96
C GLY A 49 -86.42 -13.74 -4.18
N GLU A 50 -86.61 -13.23 -2.97
CA GLU A 50 -85.54 -12.72 -2.10
C GLU A 50 -84.41 -13.72 -1.86
N SER A 51 -84.73 -15.02 -1.74
CA SER A 51 -83.76 -16.07 -1.48
C SER A 51 -82.74 -16.23 -2.61
N ALA A 52 -83.06 -15.82 -3.84
CA ALA A 52 -82.12 -15.88 -4.95
C ALA A 52 -80.97 -14.89 -4.75
N TYR A 53 -81.28 -13.66 -4.33
CA TYR A 53 -80.30 -12.62 -4.10
C TYR A 53 -79.48 -12.86 -2.82
N ARG A 54 -80.12 -13.32 -1.74
CA ARG A 54 -79.44 -13.69 -0.49
C ARG A 54 -78.40 -14.81 -0.70
N LYS A 55 -78.78 -15.90 -1.38
CA LYS A 55 -77.87 -17.03 -1.64
C LYS A 55 -76.71 -16.63 -2.54
N TRP A 56 -76.98 -15.82 -3.57
CA TRP A 56 -75.94 -15.30 -4.45
C TRP A 56 -74.89 -14.47 -3.71
N PHE A 57 -75.34 -13.59 -2.80
CA PHE A 57 -74.44 -12.76 -2.01
C PHE A 57 -73.59 -13.59 -1.03
N ASN A 58 -74.19 -14.56 -0.35
CA ASN A 58 -73.44 -15.45 0.56
C ASN A 58 -72.32 -16.21 -0.17
N ASN A 59 -72.60 -16.79 -1.34
CA ASN A 59 -71.59 -17.49 -2.14
C ASN A 59 -70.47 -16.53 -2.62
N PHE A 60 -70.80 -15.26 -2.87
CA PHE A 60 -69.81 -14.25 -3.24
C PHE A 60 -68.84 -13.96 -2.07
N ILE A 61 -69.36 -13.81 -0.85
CA ILE A 61 -68.53 -13.58 0.35
C ILE A 61 -67.60 -14.76 0.61
N GLU A 62 -68.11 -15.99 0.54
CA GLU A 62 -67.32 -17.22 0.70
C GLU A 62 -66.14 -17.28 -0.29
N GLY A 63 -66.37 -16.90 -1.56
CA GLY A 63 -65.31 -16.82 -2.56
C GLY A 63 -64.25 -15.75 -2.27
N VAL A 64 -64.65 -14.61 -1.69
CA VAL A 64 -63.72 -13.54 -1.29
C VAL A 64 -62.84 -13.96 -0.13
N GLU A 65 -63.39 -14.69 0.85
CA GLU A 65 -62.64 -15.20 2.00
C GLU A 65 -61.60 -16.24 1.58
N TYR A 66 -61.97 -17.19 0.73
CA TYR A 66 -61.05 -18.20 0.18
C TYR A 66 -59.85 -17.58 -0.57
N GLN A 67 -60.09 -16.50 -1.33
CA GLN A 67 -59.02 -15.84 -2.07
C GLN A 67 -58.05 -15.04 -1.16
N LYS A 68 -58.53 -14.53 -0.02
CA LYS A 68 -57.69 -13.84 0.96
C LYS A 68 -56.68 -14.79 1.62
N GLU A 69 -57.12 -16.00 1.98
CA GLU A 69 -56.24 -17.01 2.58
C GLU A 69 -55.13 -17.46 1.63
N LYS A 70 -55.45 -17.71 0.36
CA LYS A 70 -54.47 -18.17 -0.64
C LYS A 70 -53.42 -17.12 -1.02
N SER A 71 -53.75 -15.84 -0.87
CA SER A 71 -52.86 -14.72 -1.22
C SER A 71 -51.79 -14.44 -0.16
N ALA A 72 -52.05 -14.75 1.12
CA ALA A 72 -51.10 -14.53 2.21
C ALA A 72 -49.88 -15.47 2.13
N GLU A 73 -50.08 -16.71 1.71
CA GLU A 73 -49.03 -17.73 1.60
C GLU A 73 -48.05 -17.43 0.45
N SER A 74 -48.56 -16.93 -0.69
CA SER A 74 -47.75 -16.53 -1.84
C SER A 74 -46.84 -15.32 -1.55
N ASN A 75 -47.27 -14.40 -0.68
CA ASN A 75 -46.49 -13.19 -0.35
C ASN A 75 -45.27 -13.50 0.52
N ASN A 76 -45.38 -14.47 1.45
CA ASN A 76 -44.25 -14.87 2.28
C ASN A 76 -43.14 -15.56 1.48
N SER A 77 -43.49 -16.45 0.54
CA SER A 77 -42.50 -17.09 -0.34
C SER A 77 -41.80 -16.10 -1.28
N LEU A 78 -42.51 -15.05 -1.73
CA LEU A 78 -41.92 -13.97 -2.53
C LEU A 78 -40.91 -13.16 -1.71
N LEU A 79 -41.24 -12.83 -0.46
CA LEU A 79 -40.33 -12.09 0.43
C LEU A 79 -39.04 -12.89 0.73
N GLU A 80 -39.15 -14.19 0.98
CA GLU A 80 -37.98 -15.04 1.21
C GLU A 80 -37.05 -15.13 -0.03
N LEU A 81 -37.65 -15.21 -1.22
CA LEU A 81 -36.91 -15.17 -2.48
C LEU A 81 -36.24 -13.80 -2.73
N GLU A 82 -36.87 -12.71 -2.33
CA GLU A 82 -36.27 -11.37 -2.40
C GLU A 82 -35.09 -11.23 -1.44
N LEU A 83 -35.21 -11.72 -0.19
CA LEU A 83 -34.11 -11.72 0.77
C LEU A 83 -32.92 -12.53 0.27
N LYS A 84 -33.15 -13.75 -0.27
CA LYS A 84 -32.10 -14.56 -0.88
C LYS A 84 -31.44 -13.88 -2.09
N LYS A 85 -32.20 -13.13 -2.91
CA LYS A 85 -31.62 -12.32 -4.00
C LYS A 85 -30.72 -11.21 -3.46
N VAL A 86 -31.12 -10.54 -2.37
CA VAL A 86 -30.31 -9.51 -1.73
C VAL A 86 -29.00 -10.10 -1.20
N GLU A 87 -29.05 -11.22 -0.50
CA GLU A 87 -27.86 -11.92 0.01
C GLU A 87 -26.89 -12.32 -1.13
N ILE A 88 -27.42 -12.90 -2.22
CA ILE A 88 -26.62 -13.22 -3.41
C ILE A 88 -26.01 -11.96 -4.04
N MET A 89 -26.75 -10.85 -4.09
CA MET A 89 -26.22 -9.58 -4.59
C MET A 89 -25.10 -9.03 -3.72
N GLU A 90 -25.22 -9.14 -2.39
CA GLU A 90 -24.18 -8.74 -1.45
C GLU A 90 -22.91 -9.57 -1.63
N GLU A 91 -23.04 -10.90 -1.69
CA GLU A 91 -21.91 -11.81 -1.94
C GLU A 91 -21.24 -11.55 -3.30
N ARG A 92 -22.03 -11.27 -4.36
CA ARG A 92 -21.48 -10.87 -5.66
C ARG A 92 -20.69 -9.56 -5.58
N LYS A 93 -21.18 -8.56 -4.83
CA LYS A 93 -20.47 -7.30 -4.62
C LYS A 93 -19.17 -7.51 -3.84
N LYS A 94 -19.18 -8.31 -2.78
CA LYS A 94 -17.96 -8.69 -2.02
C LYS A 94 -16.93 -9.36 -2.93
N LEU A 95 -17.36 -10.36 -3.72
CA LEU A 95 -16.48 -11.07 -4.66
C LEU A 95 -15.93 -10.13 -5.75
N GLN A 96 -16.75 -9.22 -6.27
CA GLN A 96 -16.33 -8.23 -7.26
C GLN A 96 -15.25 -7.29 -6.70
N ALA A 97 -15.40 -6.84 -5.45
CA ALA A 97 -14.40 -6.02 -4.77
C ALA A 97 -13.05 -6.75 -4.63
N VAL A 98 -13.08 -8.00 -4.14
CA VAL A 98 -11.89 -8.84 -4.01
C VAL A 98 -11.23 -9.09 -5.37
N LYS A 99 -12.01 -9.43 -6.40
CA LYS A 99 -11.48 -9.61 -7.78
C LYS A 99 -10.83 -8.33 -8.31
N HIS A 100 -11.44 -7.17 -8.06
CA HIS A 100 -10.88 -5.90 -8.51
C HIS A 100 -9.52 -5.62 -7.85
N GLU A 101 -9.38 -5.89 -6.55
CA GLU A 101 -8.13 -5.76 -5.81
C GLU A 101 -7.06 -6.76 -6.31
N ILE A 102 -7.43 -8.02 -6.51
CA ILE A 102 -6.54 -9.04 -7.09
C ILE A 102 -6.05 -8.59 -8.47
N HIS A 103 -6.96 -8.20 -9.38
CA HIS A 103 -6.56 -7.74 -10.71
C HIS A 103 -5.67 -6.49 -10.68
N LYS A 104 -5.90 -5.57 -9.74
CA LYS A 104 -5.02 -4.41 -9.52
C LYS A 104 -3.61 -4.88 -9.11
N ASN A 105 -3.52 -5.76 -8.13
CA ASN A 105 -2.25 -6.30 -7.63
C ASN A 105 -1.51 -7.11 -8.71
N THR A 106 -2.21 -7.95 -9.47
CA THR A 106 -1.62 -8.75 -10.57
C THR A 106 -1.08 -7.86 -11.69
N ARG A 107 -1.80 -6.82 -12.11
CA ARG A 107 -1.30 -5.89 -13.15
C ARG A 107 -0.03 -5.18 -12.70
N VAL A 108 -0.01 -4.74 -11.45
CA VAL A 108 1.12 -4.04 -10.85
C VAL A 108 2.33 -4.97 -10.73
N LYS A 109 2.13 -6.22 -10.30
CA LYS A 109 3.16 -7.25 -10.25
C LYS A 109 3.70 -7.59 -11.64
N GLY A 110 2.83 -7.80 -12.63
CA GLY A 110 3.26 -8.10 -14.00
C GLY A 110 4.05 -6.96 -14.66
N ARG A 111 3.70 -5.69 -14.40
CA ARG A 111 4.49 -4.54 -14.89
C ARG A 111 5.88 -4.49 -14.26
N THR A 112 5.92 -4.74 -12.97
CA THR A 112 7.16 -4.84 -12.19
C THR A 112 8.07 -5.95 -12.73
N GLU A 113 7.53 -7.15 -12.90
CA GLU A 113 8.28 -8.31 -13.42
C GLU A 113 8.79 -8.03 -14.83
N LEU A 114 7.96 -7.48 -15.70
CA LEU A 114 8.37 -7.10 -17.06
C LEU A 114 9.46 -6.03 -17.07
N LEU A 115 9.41 -5.06 -16.14
CA LEU A 115 10.48 -4.05 -16.00
C LEU A 115 11.79 -4.72 -15.61
N TYR A 116 11.76 -5.64 -14.63
CA TYR A 116 12.93 -6.40 -14.22
C TYR A 116 13.47 -7.24 -15.37
N GLU A 117 12.62 -8.02 -16.06
CA GLU A 117 13.02 -8.83 -17.22
C GLU A 117 13.68 -7.98 -18.31
N ASN A 118 13.11 -6.83 -18.66
CA ASN A 118 13.67 -5.95 -19.68
C ASN A 118 15.02 -5.36 -19.28
N VAL A 119 15.20 -5.01 -18.00
CA VAL A 119 16.47 -4.50 -17.47
C VAL A 119 17.51 -5.62 -17.46
N THR A 120 17.15 -6.80 -16.97
CA THR A 120 18.03 -7.97 -16.95
C THR A 120 18.46 -8.36 -18.36
N GLU A 121 17.55 -8.43 -19.34
CA GLU A 121 17.89 -8.75 -20.74
C GLU A 121 18.83 -7.71 -21.35
N ALA A 122 18.63 -6.42 -21.02
CA ALA A 122 19.52 -5.35 -21.46
C ALA A 122 20.92 -5.48 -20.84
N ILE A 123 21.02 -5.91 -19.58
CA ILE A 123 22.29 -6.12 -18.86
C ILE A 123 23.00 -7.39 -19.33
N GLU A 124 22.28 -8.48 -19.62
CA GLU A 124 22.87 -9.70 -20.17
C GLU A 124 23.64 -9.45 -21.48
N LYS A 125 23.19 -8.45 -22.27
CA LYS A 125 23.90 -7.99 -23.47
C LYS A 125 25.18 -7.20 -23.17
N VAL A 126 25.26 -6.57 -21.99
CA VAL A 126 26.43 -5.81 -21.51
C VAL A 126 27.44 -6.72 -20.80
N GLY A 127 26.96 -7.81 -20.18
CA GLY A 127 27.77 -8.75 -19.41
C GLY A 127 27.94 -8.35 -17.94
N THR A 128 28.40 -9.30 -17.13
CA THR A 128 28.69 -9.10 -15.70
C THR A 128 30.06 -8.46 -15.51
N LEU A 129 30.24 -7.79 -14.36
CA LEU A 129 31.55 -7.27 -13.98
C LEU A 129 32.39 -8.44 -13.45
N PRO A 130 33.62 -8.64 -13.98
CA PRO A 130 34.46 -9.72 -13.51
C PRO A 130 34.83 -9.51 -12.03
N PRO A 131 34.82 -10.57 -11.21
CA PRO A 131 35.21 -10.46 -9.81
C PRO A 131 36.68 -10.02 -9.69
N PRO A 132 37.02 -9.19 -8.69
CA PRO A 132 38.38 -8.73 -8.50
C PRO A 132 39.24 -9.81 -7.85
N SER A 133 40.56 -9.62 -7.90
CA SER A 133 41.46 -10.36 -7.03
C SER A 133 41.20 -9.98 -5.58
N PHE A 134 40.89 -10.99 -4.78
CA PHE A 134 40.49 -10.80 -3.39
C PHE A 134 41.67 -10.83 -2.41
N TYR A 135 41.62 -10.00 -1.37
CA TYR A 135 42.51 -10.13 -0.22
C TYR A 135 42.03 -11.23 0.73
N PRO A 136 42.93 -11.90 1.48
CA PRO A 136 42.56 -12.86 2.51
C PRO A 136 41.63 -12.23 3.54
N LEU A 137 40.56 -12.94 3.91
CA LEU A 137 39.66 -12.52 4.98
C LEU A 137 40.26 -12.91 6.32
N ASN A 138 40.39 -11.94 7.23
CA ASN A 138 40.75 -12.21 8.62
C ASN A 138 39.49 -12.64 9.36
N LYS A 139 39.47 -13.88 9.85
CA LYS A 139 38.37 -14.33 10.70
C LYS A 139 38.51 -13.73 12.09
N SER A 140 37.50 -13.00 12.53
CA SER A 140 37.43 -12.52 13.91
C SER A 140 37.27 -13.70 14.87
N GLU A 141 38.01 -13.70 15.98
CA GLU A 141 37.75 -14.62 17.10
C GLU A 141 36.42 -14.29 17.80
N ARG A 142 35.96 -13.03 17.67
CA ARG A 142 34.68 -12.56 18.20
C ARG A 142 33.63 -12.60 17.10
N LYS A 143 32.44 -13.15 17.37
CA LYS A 143 31.32 -13.10 16.41
C LYS A 143 30.79 -11.67 16.28
N ARG A 144 31.33 -10.95 15.29
CA ARG A 144 30.99 -9.55 14.99
C ARG A 144 30.59 -9.41 13.53
N ALA A 145 29.66 -8.50 13.28
CA ALA A 145 29.28 -8.08 11.94
C ALA A 145 28.94 -6.60 11.95
N ALA A 146 29.02 -5.94 10.79
CA ALA A 146 28.80 -4.51 10.71
C ALA A 146 27.71 -4.13 9.70
N VAL A 147 27.12 -2.96 9.92
CA VAL A 147 26.22 -2.29 8.96
C VAL A 147 26.83 -0.92 8.64
N LEU A 148 27.25 -0.74 7.39
CA LEU A 148 27.54 0.57 6.83
C LEU A 148 26.26 1.10 6.20
N GLY A 149 25.67 2.13 6.81
CA GLY A 149 24.45 2.75 6.34
C GLY A 149 24.68 4.19 5.89
N PHE A 150 24.08 4.54 4.76
CA PHE A 150 24.02 5.90 4.22
C PHE A 150 22.80 6.00 3.30
N GLY A 151 22.33 7.22 3.03
CA GLY A 151 21.22 7.46 2.10
C GLY A 151 21.21 8.92 1.68
N ASP A 152 20.14 9.32 0.98
CA ASP A 152 19.95 10.69 0.50
C ASP A 152 21.21 11.18 -0.25
N GLU A 153 21.64 10.37 -1.23
CA GLU A 153 22.83 10.63 -2.03
C GLU A 153 22.54 11.69 -3.10
N HIS A 154 21.33 11.74 -3.66
CA HIS A 154 20.90 12.72 -4.65
C HIS A 154 21.92 12.93 -5.79
N PHE A 155 22.47 11.82 -6.30
CA PHE A 155 23.45 11.86 -7.38
C PHE A 155 22.87 12.61 -8.58
N GLY A 156 23.65 13.53 -9.15
CA GLY A 156 23.24 14.40 -10.25
C GLY A 156 22.79 15.80 -9.82
N LYS A 157 22.55 16.05 -8.53
CA LYS A 157 22.29 17.39 -8.00
C LYS A 157 23.57 18.23 -7.93
N GLN A 158 23.46 19.53 -8.20
CA GLN A 158 24.52 20.50 -7.96
C GLN A 158 24.00 21.67 -7.14
N PHE A 159 24.71 22.02 -6.06
CA PHE A 159 24.37 23.19 -5.27
C PHE A 159 25.58 23.72 -4.49
N LYS A 160 25.43 24.95 -4.01
CA LYS A 160 26.31 25.57 -3.03
C LYS A 160 25.45 26.23 -1.95
N SER A 161 25.70 25.88 -0.70
CA SER A 161 25.00 26.36 0.49
C SER A 161 25.99 27.02 1.45
N ASN A 162 25.51 27.52 2.59
CA ASN A 162 26.36 28.23 3.55
C ASN A 162 27.56 27.41 4.05
N ASN A 163 27.36 26.11 4.30
CA ASN A 163 28.34 25.23 4.92
C ASN A 163 28.63 23.95 4.12
N ASN A 164 28.17 23.89 2.87
CA ASN A 164 28.27 22.69 2.04
C ASN A 164 28.24 23.04 0.54
N GLU A 165 28.99 22.28 -0.25
CA GLU A 165 28.95 22.31 -1.70
C GLU A 165 28.79 20.87 -2.19
N TYR A 166 28.06 20.69 -3.30
CA TYR A 166 27.77 19.37 -3.83
C TYR A 166 27.71 19.38 -5.35
N ASN A 167 28.36 18.39 -5.95
CA ASN A 167 28.29 18.06 -7.37
C ASN A 167 28.79 16.61 -7.56
N GLU A 168 28.88 16.11 -8.80
CA GLU A 168 29.36 14.75 -9.07
C GLU A 168 30.77 14.49 -8.55
N GLN A 169 31.71 15.44 -8.75
CA GLN A 169 33.09 15.28 -8.30
C GLN A 169 33.19 15.16 -6.78
N ILE A 170 32.43 15.99 -6.05
CA ILE A 170 32.36 15.96 -4.58
C ILE A 170 31.75 14.64 -4.13
N TYR A 171 30.66 14.18 -4.75
CA TYR A 171 30.07 12.87 -4.44
C TYR A 171 31.10 11.74 -4.57
N LEU A 172 31.84 11.69 -5.68
CA LEU A 172 32.87 10.67 -5.90
C LEU A 172 33.97 10.74 -4.83
N GLN A 173 34.41 11.95 -4.45
CA GLN A 173 35.38 12.14 -3.36
C GLN A 173 34.86 11.61 -2.03
N ARG A 174 33.61 11.94 -1.68
CA ARG A 174 32.96 11.49 -0.44
C ARG A 174 32.79 9.98 -0.38
N MET A 175 32.35 9.37 -1.47
CA MET A 175 32.19 7.92 -1.55
C MET A 175 33.54 7.20 -1.51
N ASN A 176 34.60 7.77 -2.10
CA ASN A 176 35.96 7.25 -1.96
C ASN A 176 36.47 7.36 -0.52
N GLN A 177 36.18 8.46 0.18
CA GLN A 177 36.51 8.61 1.61
C GLN A 177 35.79 7.56 2.46
N ILE A 178 34.47 7.35 2.24
CA ILE A 178 33.72 6.29 2.92
C ILE A 178 34.38 4.94 2.65
N LEU A 179 34.77 4.63 1.40
CA LEU A 179 35.43 3.38 1.07
C LEU A 179 36.74 3.21 1.83
N SER A 180 37.63 4.19 1.77
CA SER A 180 38.94 4.11 2.43
C SER A 180 38.82 3.96 3.94
N GLU A 181 38.01 4.78 4.59
CA GLU A 181 37.80 4.72 6.04
C GLU A 181 37.11 3.41 6.45
N THR A 182 36.17 2.90 5.65
CA THR A 182 35.54 1.60 5.90
C THR A 182 36.55 0.47 5.83
N VAL A 183 37.45 0.47 4.85
CA VAL A 183 38.53 -0.54 4.75
C VAL A 183 39.44 -0.49 5.98
N GLU A 184 39.79 0.70 6.45
CA GLU A 184 40.57 0.87 7.69
C GLU A 184 39.83 0.27 8.91
N TYR A 185 38.53 0.54 9.04
CA TYR A 185 37.73 -0.02 10.14
C TYR A 185 37.53 -1.53 10.04
N ILE A 186 37.36 -2.07 8.83
CA ILE A 186 37.32 -3.52 8.57
C ILE A 186 38.59 -4.19 9.08
N GLN A 187 39.76 -3.63 8.74
CA GLN A 187 41.04 -4.17 9.17
C GLN A 187 41.26 -4.02 10.68
N LYS A 188 40.95 -2.84 11.22
CA LYS A 188 41.10 -2.52 12.65
C LYS A 188 40.25 -3.44 13.54
N GLU A 189 39.01 -3.69 13.14
CA GLU A 189 38.03 -4.45 13.93
C GLU A 189 37.96 -5.93 13.54
N ASN A 190 38.76 -6.34 12.56
CA ASN A 190 38.81 -7.69 11.97
C ASN A 190 37.43 -8.18 11.53
N LEU A 191 36.77 -7.41 10.66
CA LEU A 191 35.45 -7.75 10.12
C LEU A 191 35.60 -8.60 8.85
N ASP A 192 34.83 -9.67 8.73
CA ASP A 192 34.73 -10.50 7.52
C ASP A 192 33.37 -10.39 6.82
N GLU A 193 32.35 -9.88 7.52
CA GLU A 193 31.01 -9.63 7.00
C GLU A 193 30.55 -8.19 7.23
N LEU A 194 30.03 -7.56 6.17
CA LEU A 194 29.50 -6.21 6.16
C LEU A 194 28.16 -6.16 5.42
N VAL A 195 27.14 -5.59 6.05
CA VAL A 195 25.94 -5.14 5.34
C VAL A 195 26.17 -3.71 4.89
N VAL A 196 26.02 -3.44 3.60
CA VAL A 196 25.98 -2.07 3.07
C VAL A 196 24.51 -1.73 2.82
N LEU A 197 23.98 -0.79 3.60
CA LEU A 197 22.57 -0.39 3.55
C LEU A 197 22.44 0.97 2.87
N ASN A 198 21.83 0.97 1.68
CA ASN A 198 21.44 2.19 0.98
C ASN A 198 20.02 2.61 1.39
N GLY A 199 19.92 3.78 2.03
CA GLY A 199 18.72 4.43 2.55
C GLY A 199 17.77 5.01 1.50
N ALA A 200 18.04 4.80 0.21
CA ALA A 200 17.34 5.37 -0.94
C ALA A 200 17.47 6.91 -1.06
N ASP A 201 16.76 7.51 -2.02
CA ASP A 201 17.07 8.84 -2.59
C ASP A 201 18.50 8.86 -3.19
N SER A 202 18.82 7.81 -3.96
CA SER A 202 20.11 7.58 -4.64
C SER A 202 20.43 8.63 -5.71
N VAL A 203 19.41 9.04 -6.49
CA VAL A 203 19.51 10.00 -7.60
C VAL A 203 18.52 11.15 -7.38
N GLU A 204 18.81 12.33 -7.95
CA GLU A 204 17.86 13.45 -7.85
C GLU A 204 16.68 13.28 -8.82
N GLY A 205 15.46 13.38 -8.27
CA GLY A 205 14.24 13.29 -9.04
C GLY A 205 14.03 14.44 -10.02
N MET A 206 13.45 14.14 -11.19
CA MET A 206 13.03 15.16 -12.16
C MET A 206 11.64 15.75 -11.90
N ALA A 207 10.78 15.06 -11.13
CA ALA A 207 9.33 15.23 -11.21
C ALA A 207 8.70 16.00 -10.04
N LEU A 208 9.47 16.57 -9.10
CA LEU A 208 8.87 17.25 -7.93
C LEU A 208 8.58 18.72 -8.20
N ARG A 209 9.51 19.48 -8.79
CA ARG A 209 9.37 20.93 -9.06
C ARG A 209 10.20 21.36 -10.26
N VAL A 210 9.71 22.34 -11.03
CA VAL A 210 10.46 22.96 -12.15
C VAL A 210 11.80 23.53 -11.69
N SER A 211 11.89 24.03 -10.45
CA SER A 211 13.12 24.55 -9.84
C SER A 211 14.19 23.47 -9.57
N GLN A 212 13.83 22.19 -9.53
CA GLN A 212 14.83 21.11 -9.40
C GLN A 212 15.53 20.84 -10.72
N LEU A 213 14.85 21.03 -11.86
CA LEU A 213 15.43 20.80 -13.20
C LEU A 213 16.64 21.70 -13.47
N THR A 214 16.66 22.91 -12.90
CA THR A 214 17.79 23.85 -13.06
C THR A 214 19.01 23.47 -12.22
N ALA A 215 18.85 22.59 -11.22
CA ALA A 215 19.93 22.13 -10.34
C ALA A 215 20.52 20.77 -10.75
N LEU A 216 20.04 20.18 -11.86
CA LEU A 216 20.51 18.90 -12.36
C LEU A 216 21.72 19.10 -13.29
N GLN A 217 22.77 18.29 -13.08
CA GLN A 217 23.92 18.22 -13.98
C GLN A 217 23.62 17.39 -15.25
N TYR A 218 22.68 16.44 -15.16
CA TYR A 218 22.37 15.49 -16.21
C TYR A 218 20.87 15.23 -16.34
N GLY A 219 20.45 14.70 -17.49
CA GLY A 219 19.14 14.08 -17.60
C GLY A 219 19.00 12.89 -16.63
N PHE A 220 17.79 12.63 -16.15
CA PHE A 220 17.55 11.60 -15.13
C PHE A 220 17.97 10.20 -15.52
N ILE A 221 17.79 9.80 -16.77
CA ILE A 221 18.24 8.49 -17.26
C ILE A 221 19.77 8.39 -17.18
N ASP A 222 20.49 9.45 -17.55
CA ASP A 222 21.95 9.48 -17.45
C ASP A 222 22.42 9.42 -15.98
N GLN A 223 21.69 10.08 -15.06
CA GLN A 223 21.96 9.99 -13.62
C GLN A 223 21.83 8.54 -13.14
N VAL A 224 20.73 7.86 -13.49
CA VAL A 224 20.49 6.45 -13.11
C VAL A 224 21.59 5.54 -13.67
N ILE A 225 21.96 5.68 -14.94
CA ILE A 225 23.00 4.84 -15.57
C ILE A 225 24.37 5.07 -14.89
N LYS A 226 24.78 6.33 -14.74
CA LYS A 226 26.07 6.68 -14.14
C LYS A 226 26.15 6.23 -12.69
N TYR A 227 25.09 6.50 -11.92
CA TYR A 227 24.98 6.09 -10.52
C TYR A 227 25.13 4.57 -10.36
N SER A 228 24.34 3.82 -11.14
CA SER A 228 24.28 2.35 -11.01
C SER A 228 25.63 1.71 -11.35
N ARG A 229 26.30 2.20 -12.41
CA ARG A 229 27.66 1.79 -12.77
C ARG A 229 28.66 2.07 -11.66
N TYR A 230 28.69 3.32 -11.19
CA TYR A 230 29.61 3.73 -10.14
C TYR A 230 29.39 2.94 -8.85
N LYS A 231 28.14 2.74 -8.41
CA LYS A 231 27.85 1.99 -7.19
C LYS A 231 28.27 0.53 -7.31
N ALA A 232 28.07 -0.10 -8.47
CA ALA A 232 28.53 -1.45 -8.73
C ALA A 232 30.07 -1.56 -8.66
N GLU A 233 30.79 -0.63 -9.28
CA GLU A 233 32.26 -0.54 -9.21
C GLU A 233 32.75 -0.30 -7.77
N TRP A 234 32.08 0.59 -7.04
CA TRP A 234 32.39 0.89 -5.64
C TRP A 234 32.23 -0.33 -4.73
N LEU A 235 31.15 -1.11 -4.91
CA LEU A 235 30.94 -2.37 -4.20
C LEU A 235 31.97 -3.43 -4.59
N LEU A 236 32.34 -3.48 -5.87
CA LEU A 236 33.39 -4.38 -6.37
C LEU A 236 34.73 -4.10 -5.67
N GLU A 237 35.12 -2.83 -5.57
CA GLU A 237 36.33 -2.41 -4.87
C GLU A 237 36.29 -2.76 -3.37
N LEU A 238 35.16 -2.52 -2.69
CA LEU A 238 35.01 -2.87 -1.28
C LEU A 238 35.05 -4.39 -1.05
N SER A 239 34.51 -5.19 -1.97
CA SER A 239 34.45 -6.66 -1.87
C SER A 239 35.83 -7.34 -1.84
N LYS A 240 36.87 -6.62 -2.27
CA LYS A 240 38.26 -7.07 -2.14
C LYS A 240 38.63 -7.36 -0.68
N TYR A 241 38.01 -6.67 0.27
CA TYR A 241 38.40 -6.69 1.69
C TYR A 241 37.42 -7.43 2.61
N VAL A 242 36.15 -7.55 2.24
CA VAL A 242 35.09 -8.09 3.11
C VAL A 242 33.98 -8.76 2.28
N LYS A 243 33.21 -9.67 2.88
CA LYS A 243 31.95 -10.15 2.29
C LYS A 243 30.87 -9.10 2.49
N ILE A 244 30.14 -8.80 1.43
CA ILE A 244 29.15 -7.73 1.39
C ILE A 244 27.77 -8.30 1.17
N LYS A 245 26.82 -7.88 1.99
CA LYS A 245 25.39 -7.95 1.67
C LYS A 245 24.91 -6.54 1.40
N TYR A 246 24.66 -6.22 0.14
CA TYR A 246 24.17 -4.90 -0.27
C TYR A 246 22.65 -4.88 -0.23
N ILE A 247 22.08 -4.10 0.68
CA ILE A 247 20.64 -3.93 0.83
C ILE A 247 20.27 -2.55 0.31
N HIS A 248 19.46 -2.52 -0.74
CA HIS A 248 18.97 -1.31 -1.37
C HIS A 248 17.49 -1.14 -1.06
N ILE A 249 17.10 -0.04 -0.42
CA ILE A 249 15.69 0.24 -0.15
C ILE A 249 14.99 0.64 -1.46
N PRO A 250 13.99 -0.13 -1.94
CA PRO A 250 13.48 -0.01 -3.31
C PRO A 250 12.47 1.14 -3.51
N SER A 251 12.36 2.06 -2.55
CA SER A 251 11.36 3.12 -2.56
C SER A 251 11.80 4.35 -1.79
N ALA A 252 11.66 5.51 -2.42
CA ALA A 252 11.82 6.82 -1.80
C ALA A 252 10.95 7.89 -2.48
N ASN A 253 11.03 9.13 -2.00
CA ASN A 253 10.15 10.19 -2.50
C ASN A 253 10.73 11.05 -3.62
N HIS A 254 12.04 11.10 -3.81
CA HIS A 254 12.64 11.75 -4.98
C HIS A 254 12.68 10.84 -6.19
N THR A 255 12.61 9.53 -6.02
CA THR A 255 12.80 8.55 -7.09
C THR A 255 11.51 7.93 -7.63
N GLU A 256 10.37 8.16 -6.97
CA GLU A 256 9.04 7.78 -7.47
C GLU A 256 8.70 8.54 -8.78
N LEU A 257 8.47 7.80 -9.86
CA LEU A 257 8.04 8.33 -11.14
C LEU A 257 6.59 8.83 -11.04
N ARG A 258 6.40 10.15 -11.18
CA ARG A 258 5.07 10.78 -11.20
C ARG A 258 4.62 11.04 -12.63
N LEU A 259 4.10 10.01 -13.29
CA LEU A 259 3.62 10.10 -14.66
C LEU A 259 2.20 10.70 -14.70
N HIS A 260 1.89 11.50 -15.73
CA HIS A 260 0.52 12.02 -15.97
C HIS A 260 -0.12 12.81 -14.81
N ASN A 261 0.64 13.67 -14.12
CA ASN A 261 0.18 14.50 -13.00
C ASN A 261 -0.33 13.72 -11.77
N THR A 262 0.11 12.48 -11.58
CA THR A 262 -0.19 11.72 -10.36
C THR A 262 0.44 12.36 -9.13
N ASN A 263 -0.30 12.35 -8.01
CA ASN A 263 0.23 12.82 -6.73
C ASN A 263 1.24 11.82 -6.13
N ARG A 264 1.93 12.25 -5.06
CA ARG A 264 2.85 11.40 -4.28
C ARG A 264 2.14 10.11 -3.83
N SER A 265 2.84 8.98 -3.92
CA SER A 265 2.35 7.66 -3.49
C SER A 265 1.18 7.10 -4.30
N GLU A 266 0.86 7.67 -5.46
CA GLU A 266 -0.11 7.10 -6.40
C GLU A 266 0.53 6.02 -7.30
N MET A 267 1.85 6.07 -7.51
CA MET A 267 2.61 5.10 -8.31
C MET A 267 3.85 4.57 -7.56
N PRO A 268 3.71 4.09 -6.31
CA PRO A 268 4.84 3.81 -5.42
C PRO A 268 5.72 2.62 -5.88
N LYS A 269 5.32 1.92 -6.94
CA LYS A 269 6.05 0.77 -7.50
C LYS A 269 6.79 1.11 -8.80
N GLU A 270 6.54 2.28 -9.37
CA GLU A 270 7.30 2.83 -10.48
C GLU A 270 8.39 3.75 -9.90
N ASP A 271 9.39 3.13 -9.28
CA ASP A 271 10.48 3.83 -8.59
C ASP A 271 11.82 3.41 -9.20
N VAL A 272 12.66 4.39 -9.57
CA VAL A 272 13.95 4.09 -10.19
C VAL A 272 14.94 3.42 -9.25
N GLU A 273 14.74 3.47 -7.94
CA GLU A 273 15.54 2.71 -6.97
C GLU A 273 15.50 1.21 -7.27
N ARG A 274 14.38 0.73 -7.81
CA ARG A 274 14.21 -0.69 -8.20
C ARG A 274 15.07 -1.03 -9.42
N ILE A 275 15.17 -0.13 -10.38
CA ILE A 275 16.02 -0.29 -11.57
C ILE A 275 17.49 -0.29 -11.14
N ILE A 276 17.87 0.64 -10.27
CA ILE A 276 19.24 0.73 -9.73
C ILE A 276 19.60 -0.57 -8.98
N ALA A 277 18.75 -1.03 -8.07
CA ALA A 277 18.98 -2.25 -7.30
C ALA A 277 19.10 -3.48 -8.21
N THR A 278 18.23 -3.61 -9.22
CA THR A 278 18.27 -4.71 -10.20
C THR A 278 19.54 -4.68 -11.03
N TYR A 279 19.93 -3.49 -11.49
CA TYR A 279 21.17 -3.32 -12.22
C TYR A 279 22.37 -3.81 -11.41
N ILE A 280 22.49 -3.36 -10.16
CA ILE A 280 23.59 -3.73 -9.27
C ILE A 280 23.58 -5.23 -8.97
N HIS A 281 22.39 -5.82 -8.75
CA HIS A 281 22.23 -7.27 -8.58
C HIS A 281 22.76 -8.05 -9.78
N ASP A 282 22.30 -7.72 -10.98
CA ASP A 282 22.59 -8.51 -12.17
C ASP A 282 24.06 -8.39 -12.60
N VAL A 283 24.67 -7.21 -12.49
CA VAL A 283 26.08 -7.01 -12.87
C VAL A 283 27.06 -7.62 -11.87
N LEU A 284 26.67 -7.79 -10.61
CA LEU A 284 27.51 -8.35 -9.54
C LEU A 284 27.18 -9.81 -9.19
N LYS A 285 26.21 -10.45 -9.86
CA LYS A 285 25.73 -11.80 -9.54
C LYS A 285 26.83 -12.89 -9.52
N ASP A 286 27.90 -12.70 -10.28
CA ASP A 286 29.01 -13.65 -10.38
C ASP A 286 30.09 -13.42 -9.30
N ASN A 287 29.95 -12.38 -8.46
CA ASN A 287 30.90 -12.09 -7.40
C ASN A 287 30.58 -12.92 -6.14
N GLU A 288 31.47 -13.86 -5.83
CA GLU A 288 31.36 -14.76 -4.67
C GLU A 288 31.40 -14.08 -3.28
N ARG A 289 31.72 -12.78 -3.21
CA ARG A 289 31.73 -11.98 -1.98
C ARG A 289 30.61 -10.96 -1.89
N ILE A 290 29.73 -10.84 -2.88
CA ILE A 290 28.66 -9.85 -2.87
C ILE A 290 27.31 -10.55 -3.03
N GLU A 291 26.41 -10.31 -2.09
CA GLU A 291 24.99 -10.68 -2.18
C GLU A 291 24.16 -9.40 -2.32
N VAL A 292 23.27 -9.34 -3.32
CA VAL A 292 22.38 -8.19 -3.54
C VAL A 292 20.91 -8.65 -3.53
N PRO A 293 20.29 -8.86 -2.36
CA PRO A 293 18.87 -9.21 -2.32
C PRO A 293 17.99 -8.10 -2.92
N LEU A 294 17.05 -8.49 -3.78
CA LEU A 294 16.02 -7.60 -4.32
C LEU A 294 14.77 -7.63 -3.43
N TYR A 295 14.20 -6.46 -3.17
CA TYR A 295 12.98 -6.30 -2.38
C TYR A 295 11.89 -5.59 -3.18
N ASP A 296 10.65 -6.02 -2.98
CA ASP A 296 9.47 -5.43 -3.63
C ASP A 296 8.78 -4.34 -2.77
N GLU A 297 9.06 -4.33 -1.47
CA GLU A 297 8.42 -3.44 -0.50
C GLU A 297 9.42 -2.40 0.03
N GLY A 298 8.95 -1.17 0.27
CA GLY A 298 9.78 -0.07 0.80
C GLY A 298 10.21 -0.21 2.27
N ILE A 299 9.75 -1.24 2.97
CA ILE A 299 10.23 -1.62 4.30
C ILE A 299 10.92 -2.97 4.15
N VAL A 300 12.25 -2.95 4.22
CA VAL A 300 13.08 -4.16 4.10
C VAL A 300 13.44 -4.65 5.49
N ASP A 301 13.52 -5.96 5.69
CA ASP A 301 14.04 -6.52 6.92
C ASP A 301 15.03 -7.65 6.65
N PHE A 302 16.02 -7.76 7.51
CA PHE A 302 17.12 -8.70 7.38
C PHE A 302 17.68 -9.05 8.75
N LYS A 303 18.42 -10.16 8.79
CA LYS A 303 19.07 -10.64 10.00
C LYS A 303 20.56 -10.33 9.96
N LEU A 304 21.10 -9.87 11.08
CA LEU A 304 22.53 -9.69 11.29
C LEU A 304 22.91 -10.37 12.60
N LEU A 305 23.74 -11.42 12.52
CA LEU A 305 23.96 -12.32 13.66
C LEU A 305 22.62 -12.89 14.17
N GLU A 306 22.30 -12.73 15.46
CA GLU A 306 20.99 -13.07 16.02
C GLU A 306 19.95 -11.94 15.94
N PHE A 307 20.34 -10.72 15.56
CA PHE A 307 19.51 -9.52 15.65
C PHE A 307 18.60 -9.36 14.43
N GLU A 308 17.35 -8.99 14.66
CA GLU A 308 16.37 -8.69 13.62
C GLU A 308 16.39 -7.20 13.31
N ILE A 309 16.76 -6.84 12.08
CA ILE A 309 16.92 -5.45 11.64
C ILE A 309 15.87 -5.12 10.59
N VAL A 310 15.27 -3.94 10.71
CA VAL A 310 14.35 -3.38 9.72
C VAL A 310 14.88 -2.05 9.18
N ALA A 311 14.65 -1.75 7.91
CA ALA A 311 15.06 -0.49 7.30
C ALA A 311 13.99 0.04 6.35
N CYS A 312 13.84 1.36 6.31
CA CYS A 312 12.98 2.05 5.34
C CYS A 312 13.51 3.47 5.11
N HIS A 313 13.17 4.09 3.97
CA HIS A 313 13.61 5.46 3.70
C HIS A 313 13.12 6.45 4.77
N GLY A 314 11.86 6.32 5.22
CA GLY A 314 11.36 7.00 6.42
C GLY A 314 10.31 8.09 6.18
N HIS A 315 9.95 8.38 4.93
CA HIS A 315 8.95 9.40 4.59
C HIS A 315 7.55 9.16 5.16
N GLN A 316 7.22 7.90 5.50
CA GLN A 316 5.95 7.51 6.10
C GLN A 316 5.98 7.55 7.64
N ILE A 317 7.15 7.71 8.25
CA ILE A 317 7.34 7.67 9.69
C ILE A 317 7.04 9.04 10.30
N LYS A 318 5.92 9.14 11.02
CA LYS A 318 5.55 10.35 11.77
C LYS A 318 6.27 10.50 13.10
N ASN A 319 6.48 9.39 13.81
CA ASN A 319 7.14 9.39 15.12
C ASN A 319 8.19 8.28 15.20
N LYS A 320 9.46 8.68 15.18
CA LYS A 320 10.62 7.79 15.23
C LYS A 320 10.62 6.90 16.48
N LYS A 321 10.17 7.40 17.63
CA LYS A 321 10.15 6.62 18.89
C LYS A 321 9.20 5.42 18.84
N ASN A 322 8.11 5.53 18.09
CA ASN A 322 7.11 4.48 17.97
C ASN A 322 7.34 3.58 16.74
N ALA A 323 8.27 3.95 15.85
CA ALA A 323 8.41 3.36 14.53
C ALA A 323 8.66 1.84 14.57
N ILE A 324 9.59 1.38 15.43
CA ILE A 324 9.85 -0.05 15.60
C ILE A 324 8.59 -0.80 16.06
N ARG A 325 7.88 -0.28 17.08
CA ARG A 325 6.66 -0.90 17.60
C ARG A 325 5.58 -1.01 16.52
N ASP A 326 5.34 0.08 15.79
CA ASP A 326 4.26 0.15 14.81
C ASP A 326 4.57 -0.78 13.61
N ILE A 327 5.83 -0.84 13.16
CA ILE A 327 6.28 -1.78 12.12
C ILE A 327 6.23 -3.23 12.62
N SER A 328 6.64 -3.49 13.86
CA SER A 328 6.55 -4.83 14.45
C SER A 328 5.12 -5.34 14.51
N GLN A 329 4.15 -4.48 14.84
CA GLN A 329 2.73 -4.82 14.81
C GLN A 329 2.24 -5.09 13.39
N MET A 330 2.65 -4.27 12.42
CA MET A 330 2.29 -4.42 11.01
C MET A 330 2.81 -5.75 10.43
N LYS A 331 4.11 -6.02 10.60
CA LYS A 331 4.78 -7.21 10.04
C LYS A 331 4.64 -8.47 10.91
N ARG A 332 4.05 -8.35 12.11
CA ARG A 332 3.92 -9.45 13.10
C ARG A 332 5.28 -10.08 13.45
N LYS A 333 6.32 -9.25 13.54
CA LYS A 333 7.70 -9.65 13.81
C LYS A 333 8.36 -8.65 14.74
N PHE A 334 9.10 -9.13 15.74
CA PHE A 334 9.87 -8.28 16.65
C PHE A 334 11.19 -7.87 15.99
N TYR A 335 11.55 -6.60 16.12
CA TYR A 335 12.79 -6.04 15.57
C TYR A 335 13.60 -5.38 16.69
N ASP A 336 14.91 -5.55 16.64
CA ASP A 336 15.85 -5.00 17.61
C ASP A 336 16.40 -3.65 17.14
N TYR A 337 16.65 -3.51 15.84
CA TYR A 337 17.23 -2.31 15.25
C TYR A 337 16.44 -1.82 14.06
N MET A 338 16.32 -0.50 13.93
CA MET A 338 15.70 0.12 12.77
C MET A 338 16.61 1.17 12.15
N TYR A 339 16.81 1.10 10.84
CA TYR A 339 17.50 2.12 10.07
C TYR A 339 16.50 2.99 9.28
N ILE A 340 16.67 4.31 9.36
CA ILE A 340 15.86 5.30 8.63
C ILE A 340 16.72 6.38 7.97
N SER A 341 16.35 6.86 6.79
CA SER A 341 17.01 7.98 6.08
C SER A 341 16.06 9.19 6.00
N HIS A 342 16.03 9.95 4.90
CA HIS A 342 15.10 11.06 4.58
C HIS A 342 15.31 12.36 5.36
N PHE A 343 15.76 12.26 6.60
CA PHE A 343 15.82 13.41 7.50
C PHE A 343 17.14 14.18 7.41
N HIS A 344 18.11 13.70 6.64
CA HIS A 344 19.42 14.33 6.35
C HIS A 344 20.26 14.67 7.59
N HIS A 345 20.03 14.03 8.73
CA HIS A 345 20.85 14.19 9.93
C HIS A 345 21.09 12.85 10.60
N GLY A 346 22.30 12.59 11.06
CA GLY A 346 22.59 11.41 11.89
C GLY A 346 21.92 11.55 13.26
N ASN A 347 21.21 10.52 13.72
CA ASN A 347 20.66 10.49 15.07
C ASN A 347 20.47 9.04 15.53
N MET A 348 20.32 8.85 16.84
CA MET A 348 20.08 7.56 17.44
C MET A 348 19.14 7.69 18.62
N LEU A 349 18.14 6.82 18.67
CA LEU A 349 17.16 6.78 19.74
C LEU A 349 17.06 5.35 20.28
N THR A 350 17.39 5.16 21.55
CA THR A 350 17.02 3.93 22.27
C THR A 350 15.52 4.00 22.59
N VAL A 351 14.77 3.00 22.15
CA VAL A 351 13.30 2.94 22.27
C VAL A 351 12.80 1.76 23.10
N GLY A 352 13.71 0.88 23.50
CA GLY A 352 13.43 -0.27 24.36
C GLY A 352 14.69 -1.06 24.68
N GLU A 353 14.51 -2.21 25.30
CA GLU A 353 15.57 -3.13 25.67
C GLU A 353 15.11 -4.59 25.47
N ALA A 354 16.06 -5.46 25.15
CA ALA A 354 15.89 -6.91 25.22
C ALA A 354 16.89 -7.47 26.26
N ALA A 355 16.92 -8.79 26.43
CA ALA A 355 17.70 -9.44 27.48
C ALA A 355 19.20 -9.10 27.47
N THR A 356 19.77 -8.80 26.30
CA THR A 356 21.22 -8.62 26.12
C THR A 356 21.62 -7.27 25.54
N HIS A 357 20.66 -6.47 25.06
CA HIS A 357 20.96 -5.25 24.29
C HIS A 357 19.80 -4.24 24.28
N ASN A 358 20.11 -3.01 23.85
CA ASN A 358 19.11 -1.98 23.59
C ASN A 358 18.44 -2.16 22.22
N ILE A 359 17.15 -1.83 22.15
CA ILE A 359 16.38 -1.70 20.91
C ILE A 359 16.50 -0.25 20.45
N GLN A 360 16.96 -0.02 19.20
CA GLN A 360 17.36 1.31 18.77
C GLN A 360 16.91 1.66 17.36
N VAL A 361 16.48 2.91 17.19
CA VAL A 361 16.27 3.55 15.88
C VAL A 361 17.52 4.34 15.53
N ILE A 362 18.18 3.94 14.46
CA ILE A 362 19.35 4.58 13.86
C ILE A 362 18.88 5.39 12.66
N GLN A 363 19.12 6.68 12.72
CA GLN A 363 18.86 7.58 11.63
C GLN A 363 20.15 7.86 10.88
N LEU A 364 20.16 7.50 9.59
CA LEU A 364 21.28 7.65 8.70
C LEU A 364 21.47 9.12 8.32
N PRO A 365 22.71 9.62 8.31
CA PRO A 365 23.03 10.91 7.72
C PRO A 365 22.88 10.86 6.19
N SER A 366 22.77 12.05 5.58
CA SER A 366 22.75 12.21 4.13
C SER A 366 24.17 12.30 3.57
N VAL A 367 24.44 11.66 2.43
CA VAL A 367 25.74 11.82 1.74
C VAL A 367 25.85 13.18 1.05
N MET A 368 24.74 13.76 0.57
CA MET A 368 24.78 15.11 0.01
C MET A 368 24.93 16.18 1.10
N GLY A 369 24.39 15.96 2.30
CA GLY A 369 24.38 16.91 3.41
C GLY A 369 23.31 18.00 3.27
N SER A 370 23.49 19.13 3.97
CA SER A 370 22.56 20.27 3.91
C SER A 370 22.64 21.03 2.57
N ASP A 371 21.50 21.44 2.03
CA ASP A 371 21.39 22.27 0.83
C ASP A 371 20.79 23.66 1.11
N GLU A 372 20.61 24.48 0.08
CA GLU A 372 20.02 25.83 0.19
C GLU A 372 18.61 25.82 0.82
N TYR A 373 17.83 24.76 0.58
CA TYR A 373 16.52 24.61 1.20
C TYR A 373 16.65 24.36 2.71
N SER A 374 17.60 23.52 3.11
CA SER A 374 17.93 23.28 4.52
C SER A 374 18.35 24.59 5.22
N ASP A 375 19.17 25.40 4.57
CA ASP A 375 19.57 26.74 5.04
C ASP A 375 18.36 27.66 5.25
N SER A 376 17.38 27.64 4.33
CA SER A 376 16.16 28.45 4.44
C SER A 376 15.30 28.08 5.67
N LEU A 377 15.44 26.83 6.14
CA LEU A 377 14.78 26.34 7.35
C LEU A 377 15.62 26.53 8.62
N MET A 378 16.85 27.07 8.50
CA MET A 378 17.84 27.15 9.58
C MET A 378 18.14 25.78 10.20
N THR A 379 18.13 24.73 9.37
CA THR A 379 18.46 23.36 9.76
C THR A 379 19.58 22.82 8.90
N GLY A 380 20.33 21.86 9.41
CA GLY A 380 21.36 21.20 8.61
C GLY A 380 22.17 20.21 9.44
N ALA A 381 22.83 19.31 8.73
CA ALA A 381 23.86 18.45 9.28
C ALA A 381 24.98 18.28 8.25
N LYS A 382 26.15 17.89 8.74
CA LYS A 382 27.26 17.51 7.87
C LYS A 382 26.88 16.30 7.01
N ALA A 383 27.42 16.28 5.81
CA ALA A 383 27.36 15.11 4.96
C ALA A 383 28.06 13.95 5.67
N GLY A 384 27.46 12.76 5.62
CA GLY A 384 27.98 11.64 6.40
C GLY A 384 27.47 10.28 5.99
N ALA A 385 28.03 9.29 6.68
CA ALA A 385 27.62 7.89 6.70
C ALA A 385 27.76 7.36 8.14
N ASN A 386 27.24 6.17 8.41
CA ASN A 386 27.35 5.54 9.72
C ASN A 386 27.79 4.07 9.58
N LEU A 387 28.83 3.66 10.31
CA LEU A 387 29.22 2.27 10.45
C LEU A 387 28.93 1.81 11.87
N SER A 388 28.01 0.86 11.99
CA SER A 388 27.57 0.26 13.24
C SER A 388 28.11 -1.16 13.34
N ILE A 389 28.83 -1.49 14.41
CA ILE A 389 29.35 -2.85 14.66
C ILE A 389 28.54 -3.52 15.75
N TYR A 390 28.09 -4.73 15.45
CA TYR A 390 27.29 -5.58 16.29
C TYR A 390 28.11 -6.77 16.79
N GLU A 391 27.97 -7.10 18.07
CA GLU A 391 28.62 -8.25 18.69
C GLU A 391 27.55 -9.19 19.25
N SER A 392 27.66 -10.47 18.93
CA SER A 392 26.72 -11.49 19.40
C SER A 392 26.67 -11.51 20.93
N GLY A 393 25.47 -11.48 21.50
CA GLY A 393 25.19 -11.41 22.93
C GLY A 393 25.28 -10.02 23.55
N LYS A 394 25.60 -8.97 22.78
CA LYS A 394 25.71 -7.58 23.28
C LYS A 394 24.95 -6.55 22.45
N GLY A 395 24.61 -6.88 21.20
CA GLY A 395 23.97 -5.94 20.28
C GLY A 395 24.98 -4.97 19.67
N ARG A 396 24.55 -3.73 19.42
CA ARG A 396 25.42 -2.70 18.85
C ARG A 396 26.44 -2.20 19.87
N THR A 397 27.72 -2.33 19.58
CA THR A 397 28.82 -2.05 20.52
C THR A 397 29.74 -0.91 20.09
N ILE A 398 29.94 -0.70 18.79
CA ILE A 398 30.81 0.35 18.26
C ILE A 398 30.06 1.10 17.16
N GLN A 399 30.31 2.41 17.09
CA GLN A 399 29.81 3.28 16.05
C GLN A 399 30.96 4.16 15.54
N TYR A 400 31.10 4.22 14.23
CA TYR A 400 31.95 5.18 13.53
C TYR A 400 31.07 6.10 12.69
N ASP A 401 31.22 7.40 12.89
CA ASP A 401 30.51 8.43 12.13
C ASP A 401 31.46 9.05 11.12
N TYR A 402 31.04 9.06 9.86
CA TYR A 402 31.81 9.64 8.76
C TYR A 402 31.36 11.08 8.59
N ILE A 403 32.32 12.01 8.55
CA ILE A 403 32.08 13.43 8.26
C ILE A 403 32.77 13.75 6.94
N LEU A 404 31.98 14.16 5.95
CA LEU A 404 32.39 14.21 4.54
C LEU A 404 32.54 15.64 4.00
N ASN A 405 32.35 16.66 4.85
CA ASN A 405 32.51 18.08 4.52
C ASN A 405 32.65 19.00 5.73
#